data_AF-A0P6V8-F1
#
_entry.id   AF-A0P6V8-F1
#
_cell.length_a   1.000
_cell.length_b   1.000
_cell.length_c   1.000
_cell.angle_alpha   90.00
_cell.angle_beta   90.00
_cell.angle_gamma   90.00
#
_symmetry.space_group_name_H-M   'P 1'
#
loop_
_entity.id
_entity.type
_entity.pdbx_description
1 polymer ?
#
loop_
_entity_poly.entity_id
_entity_poly.type
_entity_poly.pdbx_seq_one_letter_code
_entity_poly.pdbx_strand_id
1 'polypeptide(L)' 'MGECGCGRSPNGKCIGWHGLSEEEYQEKLKEYVENNKGTD' A
#
# COMPACT_ATOMS: atom_id res chain seq x y z
N MET A 1 -7.79 -9.56 11.98
CA MET A 1 -7.32 -8.77 10.82
C MET A 1 -5.93 -8.24 11.20
N GLY A 2 -4.87 -8.91 10.73
CA GLY A 2 -3.51 -8.70 11.24
C GLY A 2 -2.83 -7.48 10.63
N GLU A 3 -1.98 -6.84 11.43
CA GLU A 3 -0.97 -5.89 10.98
C GLU A 3 -0.19 -6.50 9.79
N CYS A 4 0.06 -5.71 8.73
CA CYS A 4 0.94 -6.16 7.65
C CYS A 4 2.38 -6.03 8.16
N GLY A 5 3.04 -7.16 8.44
CA GLY A 5 4.49 -7.20 8.65
C GLY A 5 5.29 -7.09 7.34
N CYS A 6 4.61 -6.87 6.22
CA CYS A 6 5.17 -6.88 4.88
C CYS A 6 5.91 -5.59 4.49
N GLY A 7 5.72 -4.51 5.25
CA GLY A 7 6.27 -3.17 4.95
C GLY A 7 5.65 -2.47 3.73
N ARG A 8 4.89 -3.20 2.91
CA ARG A 8 4.22 -2.67 1.71
C ARG A 8 2.88 -1.98 2.00
N SER A 9 2.40 -2.00 3.24
CA SER A 9 1.20 -1.25 3.62
C SER A 9 1.55 0.18 4.02
N PRO A 10 1.04 1.21 3.33
CA PRO A 10 1.30 2.61 3.67
C PRO A 10 0.67 3.02 5.01
N ASN A 11 -0.35 2.29 5.47
CA ASN A 11 -1.12 2.58 6.69
C ASN A 11 -0.96 1.50 7.77
N GLY A 12 0.04 0.61 7.65
CA GLY A 12 0.37 -0.45 8.60
C GLY A 12 -0.63 -1.62 8.67
N LYS A 13 -1.79 -1.53 8.01
CA LYS A 13 -2.81 -2.60 7.97
C LYS A 13 -2.75 -3.36 6.65
N CYS A 14 -3.02 -4.66 6.66
CA CYS A 14 -3.11 -5.42 5.41
C CYS A 14 -4.23 -4.86 4.51
N ILE A 15 -3.86 -4.43 3.30
CA ILE A 15 -4.76 -3.90 2.26
C ILE A 15 -4.75 -4.76 0.98
N GLY A 16 -4.29 -6.01 1.09
CA GLY A 16 -4.22 -6.96 -0.03
C GLY A 16 -2.96 -6.82 -0.90
N TRP A 17 -2.01 -5.98 -0.52
CA TRP A 17 -0.79 -5.73 -1.32
C TRP A 17 0.32 -6.80 -1.14
N HIS A 18 0.12 -7.79 -0.26
CA HIS A 18 1.12 -8.83 0.02
C HIS A 18 1.43 -9.70 -1.20
N GLY A 19 0.45 -9.91 -2.07
CA GLY A 19 0.58 -10.75 -3.26
C GLY A 19 1.02 -9.99 -4.52
N LEU A 20 1.21 -8.67 -4.43
CA LEU A 20 1.59 -7.87 -5.59
C LEU A 20 3.04 -8.14 -5.97
N SER A 21 3.28 -8.19 -7.27
CA SER A 21 4.61 -8.06 -7.85
C SER A 21 5.16 -6.67 -7.55
N GLU A 22 6.46 -6.48 -7.72
CA GLU A 22 7.08 -5.16 -7.47
C GLU A 22 6.46 -4.08 -8.36
N GLU A 23 6.24 -4.37 -9.64
CA GLU A 23 5.63 -3.44 -10.60
C GLU A 23 4.21 -3.04 -10.18
N GLU A 24 3.36 -4.01 -9.85
CA GLU A 24 1.98 -3.76 -9.39
C GLU A 24 1.95 -2.97 -8.07
N TYR A 25 2.89 -3.26 -7.17
CA TYR A 25 3.05 -2.49 -5.93
C TYR A 25 3.40 -1.03 -6.21
N GLN A 26 4.34 -0.75 -7.11
CA GLN A 26 4.73 0.61 -7.46
C GLN A 26 3.58 1.40 -8.11
N GLU A 27 2.82 0.77 -9.01
CA GLU A 27 1.62 1.39 -9.60
C GLU A 27 0.57 1.72 -8.53
N LYS A 28 0.24 0.74 -7.67
CA LYS A 28 -0.72 0.92 -6.57
C LYS A 28 -0.26 1.94 -5.54
N LEU A 29 1.04 1.99 -5.24
CA LEU A 29 1.63 2.98 -4.35
C LEU A 29 1.52 4.39 -4.94
N LYS A 30 1.81 4.53 -6.24
CA LYS A 30 1.66 5.81 -6.93
C LYS A 30 0.20 6.27 -6.93
N GLU A 31 -0.74 5.40 -7.30
CA GLU A 31 -2.18 5.67 -7.22
C GLU A 31 -2.59 6.05 -5.79
N TYR A 32 -2.09 5.33 -4.79
CA TYR A 32 -2.40 5.61 -3.38
C TYR A 32 -1.88 6.99 -2.96
N VAL A 33 -0.62 7.35 -3.29
CA VAL A 33 -0.02 8.64 -2.95
C VAL A 33 -0.71 9.79 -3.70
N GLU A 34 -1.05 9.61 -4.97
CA GLU A 34 -1.78 10.60 -5.77
C GLU A 34 -3.19 10.85 -5.20
N ASN A 35 -3.90 9.78 -4.80
CA ASN A 35 -5.23 9.88 -4.21
C ASN A 35 -5.22 10.32 -2.73
N ASN A 36 -4.11 10.11 -2.00
CA ASN A 36 -3.95 10.53 -0.59
C ASN A 36 -3.23 11.88 -0.41
N LYS A 37 -3.10 12.72 -1.46
CA LYS A 37 -2.71 14.14 -1.33
C LYS A 37 -3.78 14.99 -0.59
N GLY A 38 -4.39 14.46 0.47
CA GLY A 38 -5.46 15.07 1.24
C GLY A 38 -5.54 14.66 2.71
N THR A 39 -4.54 13.98 3.27
CA THR A 39 -4.47 13.77 4.73
C THR A 39 -3.02 13.86 5.20
N ASP A 40 -2.69 15.05 5.70
CA ASP A 40 -1.69 15.31 6.75
C ASP A 40 -1.92 14.37 7.95
#